data_AF-A0ABD3FV21-F1
#
_entry.id   AF-A0ABD3FV21-F1
#
_cell.length_a   1.000
_cell.length_b   1.000
_cell.length_c   1.000
_cell.angle_alpha   90.00
_cell.angle_beta   90.00
_cell.angle_gamma   90.00
#
_symmetry.space_group_name_H-M   'P 1'
#
loop_
_entity.id
_entity.type
_entity.pdbx_description
1 polymer ?
#
loop_
_entity_poly.entity_id
_entity_poly.type
_entity_poly.pdbx_seq_one_letter_code
_entity_poly.pdbx_strand_id
1 'polypeptide(L)'
;MAVRRRQSLEVDVAIMQQEEQEEQQEQQKLDMMDDFRADDEYDQASGKRRLFRFKPAFDVVLAREVIRNFPWAAGYGRTRSAWMAVANRVQNALESMKGVAFTKGSSLDHAIVKRRVDMLLEAYRKNEMSGLRGSGTPEEFDMRNKLLAILARVVDEQTLNKGALREKRVQSALQVALRSLAELEGTSGLVVPPPAITPPPPSATPPSAQLMPIAPAPVSAPSPVVPSRASPSPSPVAQSLTVQHHVQQNGSNKRPLRSPTVPIAAPVQETKRPRVENVAVPVDTALNIEERKLRLEERRVALEEERLAWEKQKAQQDGKERQALLDVLRAQGSLVTELLAHLRSSKVVMNTHGI
;
A
#
# COMPACT_ATOMS: atom_id res chain seq x y z
N MET A 1 66.32 17.26 35.40
CA MET A 1 65.82 18.03 34.24
C MET A 1 65.73 17.22 32.93
N ALA A 2 66.46 16.11 32.75
CA ALA A 2 66.42 15.33 31.51
C ALA A 2 65.09 14.59 31.22
N VAL A 3 64.33 14.22 32.26
CA VAL A 3 63.07 13.45 32.12
C VAL A 3 61.93 14.31 31.54
N ARG A 4 61.91 15.62 31.86
CA ARG A 4 60.86 16.54 31.38
C ARG A 4 60.96 16.87 29.89
N ARG A 5 62.16 16.77 29.31
CA ARG A 5 62.39 17.01 27.87
C ARG A 5 61.94 15.84 26.99
N ARG A 6 61.95 14.61 27.52
CA ARG A 6 61.49 13.42 26.78
C ARG A 6 59.97 13.39 26.60
N GLN A 7 59.22 13.76 27.65
CA GLN A 7 57.76 13.80 27.58
C GLN A 7 57.23 14.86 26.61
N SER A 8 57.94 15.99 26.44
CA SER A 8 57.53 17.01 25.46
C SER A 8 57.62 16.50 24.02
N LEU A 9 58.67 15.74 23.69
CA LEU A 9 58.87 15.23 22.33
C LEU A 9 57.88 14.12 21.97
N GLU A 10 57.43 13.32 22.93
CA GLU A 10 56.41 12.29 22.69
C GLU A 10 55.02 12.88 22.42
N VAL A 11 54.69 14.00 23.06
CA VAL A 11 53.40 14.70 22.81
C VAL A 11 53.39 15.34 21.41
N ASP A 12 54.51 15.94 21.00
CA ASP A 12 54.61 16.55 19.66
C ASP A 12 54.50 15.50 18.54
N VAL A 13 55.07 14.30 18.74
CA VAL A 13 54.96 13.19 17.77
C VAL A 13 53.53 12.62 17.70
N ALA A 14 52.81 12.58 18.82
CA ALA A 14 51.43 12.09 18.85
C ALA A 14 50.46 13.05 18.15
N ILE A 15 50.64 14.36 18.32
CA ILE A 15 49.82 15.38 17.63
C ILE A 15 50.04 15.31 16.11
N MET A 16 51.29 15.17 15.68
CA MET A 16 51.62 15.10 14.25
C MET A 16 51.03 13.85 13.57
N GLN A 17 50.97 12.70 14.27
CA GLN A 17 50.29 11.50 13.74
C GLN A 17 48.77 11.63 13.68
N GLN A 18 48.17 12.44 14.55
CA GLN A 18 46.73 12.66 14.55
C GLN A 18 46.30 13.59 13.41
N GLU A 19 47.05 14.67 13.13
CA GLU A 19 46.81 15.54 11.98
C GLU A 19 46.97 14.77 10.65
N GLU A 20 47.99 13.92 10.53
CA GLU A 20 48.21 13.13 9.31
C GLU A 20 47.08 12.10 9.06
N GLN A 21 46.43 11.60 10.12
CA GLN A 21 45.23 10.75 9.99
C GLN A 21 43.99 11.54 9.59
N GLU A 22 43.80 12.76 10.11
CA GLU A 22 42.67 13.62 9.72
C GLU A 22 42.81 14.07 8.26
N GLU A 23 44.01 14.46 7.81
CA GLU A 23 44.25 14.82 6.41
C GLU A 23 43.99 13.64 5.46
N GLN A 24 44.45 12.42 5.81
CA GLN A 24 44.15 11.24 5.00
C GLN A 24 42.65 10.94 4.95
N GLN A 25 41.92 11.16 6.04
CA GLN A 25 40.48 10.91 6.08
C GLN A 25 39.67 11.96 5.31
N GLU A 26 40.10 13.23 5.33
CA GLU A 26 39.52 14.29 4.48
C GLU A 26 39.84 14.07 3.00
N GLN A 27 41.06 13.68 2.66
CA GLN A 27 41.45 13.39 1.28
C GLN A 27 40.63 12.22 0.72
N GLN A 28 40.44 11.15 1.50
CA GLN A 28 39.61 10.01 1.10
C GLN A 28 38.13 10.37 0.93
N LYS A 29 37.62 11.30 1.75
CA LYS A 29 36.26 11.82 1.64
C LYS A 29 36.09 12.73 0.42
N LEU A 30 37.11 13.52 0.07
CA LEU A 30 37.11 14.39 -1.10
C LEU A 30 37.12 13.56 -2.40
N ASP A 31 37.98 12.54 -2.48
CA ASP A 31 38.04 11.63 -3.62
C ASP A 31 36.72 10.86 -3.81
N MET A 32 36.08 10.44 -2.71
CA MET A 32 34.74 9.84 -2.79
C MET A 32 33.66 10.82 -3.25
N MET A 33 33.81 12.13 -3.04
CA MET A 33 32.82 13.11 -3.52
C MET A 33 33.00 13.44 -5.01
N ASP A 34 34.21 13.35 -5.56
CA ASP A 34 34.49 13.67 -6.95
C ASP A 34 34.04 12.55 -7.91
N ASP A 35 34.14 11.28 -7.48
CA ASP A 35 33.70 10.11 -8.27
C ASP A 35 32.18 10.13 -8.55
N PHE A 36 31.38 10.73 -7.65
CA PHE A 36 29.94 10.92 -7.87
C PHE A 36 29.59 12.05 -8.84
N ARG A 37 30.51 13.00 -9.10
CA ARG A 37 30.26 14.10 -10.04
C ARG A 37 30.60 13.72 -11.48
N ALA A 38 31.60 12.87 -11.68
CA ALA A 38 32.06 12.48 -13.02
C ALA A 38 31.04 11.65 -13.80
N ASP A 39 30.20 10.86 -13.12
CA ASP A 39 29.20 9.99 -13.79
C ASP A 39 28.02 10.76 -14.43
N ASP A 40 27.71 11.98 -13.97
CA ASP A 40 26.60 12.76 -14.52
C ASP A 40 27.02 13.65 -15.72
N GLU A 41 28.31 13.96 -15.89
CA GLU A 41 28.79 14.92 -16.90
C GLU A 41 29.20 14.27 -18.24
N TYR A 42 29.70 13.03 -18.23
CA TYR A 42 30.09 12.32 -19.46
C TYR A 42 28.90 11.81 -20.30
N ASP A 43 27.70 11.88 -19.75
CA ASP A 43 26.52 11.25 -20.35
C ASP A 43 25.77 12.20 -21.33
N GLN A 44 26.05 13.51 -21.32
CA GLN A 44 25.34 14.47 -22.20
C GLN A 44 25.78 14.45 -23.68
N ALA A 45 26.89 13.79 -24.04
CA ALA A 45 27.51 13.97 -25.36
C ALA A 45 26.99 13.06 -26.50
N SER A 46 26.08 12.10 -26.25
CA SER A 46 25.54 11.24 -27.33
C SER A 46 24.14 11.67 -27.76
N GLY A 47 24.01 12.20 -28.99
CA GLY A 47 22.77 12.75 -29.57
C GLY A 47 21.62 11.77 -29.82
N LYS A 48 21.57 10.63 -29.13
CA LYS A 48 20.41 9.71 -29.13
C LYS A 48 19.49 10.13 -27.99
N ARG A 49 18.22 10.40 -28.30
CA ARG A 49 17.19 10.73 -27.29
C ARG A 49 17.24 9.71 -26.15
N ARG A 50 17.77 10.14 -25.00
CA ARG A 50 17.87 9.31 -23.79
C ARG A 50 16.47 8.99 -23.32
N LEU A 51 16.16 7.70 -23.22
CA LEU A 51 14.91 7.26 -22.60
C LEU A 51 14.97 7.60 -21.11
N PHE A 52 13.85 8.08 -20.58
CA PHE A 52 13.69 8.33 -19.16
C PHE A 52 13.99 7.06 -18.34
N ARG A 53 14.84 7.19 -17.31
CA ARG A 53 15.24 6.09 -16.42
C ARG A 53 14.75 6.36 -15.01
N PHE A 54 14.06 5.37 -14.42
CA PHE A 54 13.56 5.47 -13.05
C PHE A 54 14.71 5.34 -12.04
N LYS A 55 14.84 6.35 -11.17
CA LYS A 55 15.66 6.32 -9.95
C LYS A 55 14.79 5.92 -8.74
N PRO A 56 15.37 5.44 -7.63
CA PRO A 56 14.64 5.13 -6.39
C PRO A 56 13.75 6.27 -5.90
N ALA A 57 14.24 7.51 -5.90
CA ALA A 57 13.45 8.71 -5.61
C ALA A 57 12.19 8.83 -6.49
N PHE A 58 12.31 8.49 -7.78
CA PHE A 58 11.19 8.54 -8.72
C PHE A 58 10.19 7.40 -8.48
N ASP A 59 10.67 6.24 -8.02
CA ASP A 59 9.81 5.12 -7.62
C ASP A 59 8.92 5.49 -6.43
N VAL A 60 9.41 6.31 -5.48
CA VAL A 60 8.61 6.84 -4.35
C VAL A 60 7.47 7.71 -4.86
N VAL A 61 7.77 8.68 -5.74
CA VAL A 61 6.75 9.55 -6.35
C VAL A 61 5.74 8.73 -7.15
N LEU A 62 6.23 7.80 -7.96
CA LEU A 62 5.41 6.87 -8.73
C LEU A 62 4.42 6.10 -7.84
N ALA A 63 4.92 5.46 -6.78
CA ALA A 63 4.09 4.68 -5.87
C ALA A 63 3.04 5.54 -5.17
N ARG A 64 3.40 6.76 -4.74
CA ARG A 64 2.42 7.72 -4.15
C ARG A 64 1.30 8.06 -5.13
N GLU A 65 1.62 8.45 -6.35
CA GLU A 65 0.60 8.85 -7.32
C GLU A 65 -0.31 7.68 -7.72
N VAL A 66 0.24 6.47 -7.79
CA VAL A 66 -0.53 5.26 -8.06
C VAL A 66 -1.50 4.96 -6.91
N ILE A 67 -1.07 5.09 -5.66
CA ILE A 67 -1.96 4.93 -4.48
C ILE A 67 -3.07 5.99 -4.52
N ARG A 68 -2.73 7.24 -4.81
CA ARG A 68 -3.69 8.37 -4.81
C ARG A 68 -4.77 8.24 -5.87
N ASN A 69 -4.40 7.82 -7.08
CA ASN A 69 -5.34 7.74 -8.22
C ASN A 69 -5.93 6.35 -8.42
N PHE A 70 -5.33 5.35 -7.79
CA PHE A 70 -5.78 3.97 -7.71
C PHE A 70 -6.37 3.40 -9.02
N PRO A 71 -5.53 3.22 -10.06
CA PRO A 71 -6.00 2.96 -11.42
C PRO A 71 -6.75 1.63 -11.60
N TRP A 72 -6.62 0.69 -10.66
CA TRP A 72 -7.36 -0.59 -10.68
C TRP A 72 -8.83 -0.47 -10.25
N ALA A 73 -9.23 0.58 -9.51
CA ALA A 73 -10.64 0.84 -9.24
C ALA A 73 -11.39 1.41 -10.45
N ALA A 74 -10.68 1.86 -11.48
CA ALA A 74 -11.32 2.36 -12.69
C ALA A 74 -12.22 1.26 -13.27
N GLY A 75 -13.47 1.62 -13.56
CA GLY A 75 -14.42 0.72 -14.20
C GLY A 75 -13.89 0.15 -15.52
N TYR A 76 -14.47 -0.96 -15.97
CA TYR A 76 -14.08 -1.60 -17.24
C TYR A 76 -14.04 -0.57 -18.38
N GLY A 77 -12.98 -0.63 -19.21
CA GLY A 77 -12.73 0.32 -20.29
C GLY A 77 -12.11 1.67 -19.86
N ARG A 78 -12.09 2.02 -18.57
CA ARG A 78 -11.50 3.28 -18.06
C ARG A 78 -10.09 3.15 -17.48
N THR A 79 -9.60 1.93 -17.30
CA THR A 79 -8.27 1.65 -16.72
C THR A 79 -7.15 2.37 -17.47
N ARG A 80 -7.20 2.42 -18.81
CA ARG A 80 -6.20 3.14 -19.61
C ARG A 80 -6.15 4.63 -19.27
N SER A 81 -7.32 5.27 -19.21
CA SER A 81 -7.43 6.69 -18.84
C SER A 81 -6.91 6.96 -17.44
N ALA A 82 -7.17 6.05 -16.49
CA ALA A 82 -6.66 6.18 -15.13
C ALA A 82 -5.13 6.10 -15.09
N TRP A 83 -4.51 5.18 -15.85
CA TRP A 83 -3.05 5.13 -15.98
C TRP A 83 -2.46 6.36 -16.67
N MET A 84 -3.15 6.95 -17.67
CA MET A 84 -2.73 8.23 -18.27
C MET A 84 -2.74 9.36 -17.23
N ALA A 85 -3.77 9.43 -16.37
CA ALA A 85 -3.83 10.41 -15.30
C ALA A 85 -2.68 10.23 -14.29
N VAL A 86 -2.35 8.99 -13.91
CA VAL A 86 -1.18 8.68 -13.08
C VAL A 86 0.10 9.18 -13.74
N ALA A 87 0.31 8.86 -15.02
CA ALA A 87 1.52 9.25 -15.74
C ALA A 87 1.70 10.78 -15.78
N ASN A 88 0.63 11.53 -16.08
CA ASN A 88 0.65 12.99 -16.06
C ASN A 88 0.98 13.55 -14.67
N ARG A 89 0.41 12.98 -13.60
CA ARG A 89 0.70 13.44 -12.23
C ARG A 89 2.12 13.13 -11.80
N VAL A 90 2.64 11.94 -12.13
CA VAL A 90 4.04 11.58 -11.88
C VAL A 90 4.96 12.53 -12.64
N GLN A 91 4.66 12.82 -13.91
CA GLN A 91 5.44 13.78 -14.69
C GLN A 91 5.45 15.16 -14.02
N ASN A 92 4.28 15.71 -13.68
CA ASN A 92 4.18 17.02 -13.02
C ASN A 92 4.90 17.05 -11.65
N ALA A 93 4.77 15.97 -10.86
CA ALA A 93 5.43 15.87 -9.56
C ALA A 93 6.96 15.82 -9.72
N LEU A 94 7.45 15.07 -10.71
CA LEU A 94 8.87 15.01 -11.01
C LEU A 94 9.40 16.33 -11.57
N GLU A 95 8.66 17.04 -12.42
CA GLU A 95 9.04 18.39 -12.92
C GLU A 95 9.14 19.42 -11.77
N SER A 96 8.35 19.24 -10.71
CA SER A 96 8.45 20.07 -9.51
C SER A 96 9.68 19.78 -8.65
N MET A 97 10.27 18.59 -8.79
CA MET A 97 11.55 18.26 -8.15
C MET A 97 12.70 18.91 -8.94
N LYS A 98 13.61 19.58 -8.23
CA LYS A 98 14.78 20.21 -8.87
C LYS A 98 15.57 19.17 -9.68
N GLY A 99 15.84 19.49 -10.95
CA GLY A 99 16.74 18.71 -11.80
C GLY A 99 16.07 17.67 -12.72
N VAL A 100 14.74 17.62 -12.79
CA VAL A 100 14.03 16.78 -13.77
C VAL A 100 13.23 17.67 -14.71
N ALA A 101 13.53 17.61 -16.01
CA ALA A 101 12.78 18.31 -17.05
C ALA A 101 12.39 17.34 -18.16
N PHE A 102 11.10 17.28 -18.49
CA PHE A 102 10.63 16.52 -19.64
C PHE A 102 10.52 17.45 -20.85
N THR A 103 11.32 17.20 -21.88
CA THR A 103 11.25 17.94 -23.14
C THR A 103 10.10 17.45 -24.02
N LYS A 104 9.65 18.27 -24.98
CA LYS A 104 8.65 17.87 -25.98
C LYS A 104 9.09 16.59 -26.69
N GLY A 105 8.40 15.48 -26.40
CA GLY A 105 8.69 14.15 -26.95
C GLY A 105 9.31 13.15 -25.96
N SER A 106 9.57 13.54 -24.71
CA SER A 106 9.99 12.65 -23.62
C SER A 106 8.87 12.44 -22.58
N SER A 107 7.62 12.68 -22.93
CA SER A 107 6.50 12.53 -21.98
C SER A 107 6.43 11.11 -21.43
N LEU A 108 6.09 11.00 -20.14
CA LEU A 108 6.02 9.72 -19.47
C LEU A 108 4.78 8.95 -19.97
N ASP A 109 4.99 7.85 -20.69
CA ASP A 109 3.87 7.05 -21.22
C ASP A 109 3.23 6.19 -20.13
N HIS A 110 1.90 6.10 -20.13
CA HIS A 110 1.12 5.28 -19.20
C HIS A 110 1.54 3.80 -19.20
N ALA A 111 1.97 3.26 -20.35
CA ALA A 111 2.47 1.89 -20.44
C ALA A 111 3.81 1.70 -19.72
N ILE A 112 4.68 2.70 -19.77
CA ILE A 112 5.99 2.70 -19.08
C ILE A 112 5.77 2.75 -17.56
N VAL A 113 4.91 3.67 -17.10
CA VAL A 113 4.50 3.81 -15.69
C VAL A 113 3.95 2.50 -15.16
N LYS A 114 2.96 1.94 -15.86
CA LYS A 114 2.35 0.67 -15.47
C LYS A 114 3.38 -0.45 -15.40
N ARG A 115 4.23 -0.60 -16.42
CA ARG A 115 5.28 -1.64 -16.45
C ARG A 115 6.25 -1.48 -15.29
N ARG A 116 6.63 -0.24 -14.94
CA ARG A 116 7.53 0.02 -13.80
C ARG A 116 6.87 -0.39 -12.48
N VAL A 117 5.59 -0.07 -12.28
CA VAL A 117 4.84 -0.49 -11.09
C VAL A 117 4.73 -2.01 -10.99
N ASP A 118 4.40 -2.69 -12.10
CA ASP A 118 4.31 -4.16 -12.13
C ASP A 118 5.67 -4.79 -11.75
N MET A 119 6.78 -4.25 -12.26
CA MET A 119 8.14 -4.69 -11.94
C MET A 119 8.50 -4.47 -10.45
N LEU A 120 8.12 -3.31 -9.88
CA LEU A 120 8.36 -3.01 -8.47
C LEU A 120 7.57 -3.94 -7.55
N LEU A 121 6.29 -4.16 -7.84
CA LEU A 121 5.45 -5.09 -7.07
C LEU A 121 5.96 -6.52 -7.15
N GLU A 122 6.40 -6.96 -8.33
CA GLU A 122 6.96 -8.30 -8.51
C GLU A 122 8.26 -8.48 -7.72
N ALA A 123 9.19 -7.54 -7.82
CA ALA A 123 10.44 -7.56 -7.05
C ALA A 123 10.18 -7.51 -5.54
N TYR A 124 9.19 -6.71 -5.10
CA TYR A 124 8.81 -6.63 -3.70
C TYR A 124 8.26 -7.97 -3.18
N ARG A 125 7.35 -8.62 -3.93
CA ARG A 125 6.79 -9.93 -3.55
C ARG A 125 7.84 -11.03 -3.48
N LYS A 126 8.84 -10.98 -4.37
CA LYS A 126 9.98 -11.92 -4.38
C LYS A 126 11.07 -11.58 -3.37
N ASN A 127 10.93 -10.46 -2.65
CA ASN A 127 11.96 -9.93 -1.77
C ASN A 127 13.30 -9.66 -2.49
N GLU A 128 13.26 -9.32 -3.77
CA GLU A 128 14.40 -9.05 -4.67
C GLU A 128 14.69 -7.55 -4.83
N MET A 129 14.32 -6.73 -3.83
CA MET A 129 14.48 -5.27 -3.89
C MET A 129 15.93 -4.80 -3.98
N SER A 130 16.90 -5.66 -3.66
CA SER A 130 18.33 -5.38 -3.74
C SER A 130 18.80 -5.07 -5.16
N GLY A 131 18.25 -5.74 -6.18
CA GLY A 131 18.59 -5.48 -7.59
C GLY A 131 18.09 -4.14 -8.12
N LEU A 132 17.23 -3.45 -7.36
CA LEU A 132 16.66 -2.14 -7.68
C LEU A 132 17.21 -1.02 -6.77
N ARG A 133 18.26 -1.31 -5.99
CA ARG A 133 19.00 -0.30 -5.22
C ARG A 133 20.00 0.37 -6.16
N GLY A 134 19.51 1.30 -7.00
CA GLY A 134 20.38 2.21 -7.74
C GLY A 134 20.98 3.28 -6.81
N SER A 135 21.50 4.38 -7.37
CA SER A 135 21.81 5.57 -6.56
C SER A 135 20.54 6.08 -5.87
N GLY A 136 20.53 6.04 -4.55
CA GLY A 136 19.39 6.44 -3.73
C GLY A 136 19.76 6.36 -2.25
N THR A 137 19.07 7.13 -1.42
CA THR A 137 19.36 7.15 0.01
C THR A 137 18.62 6.02 0.73
N PRO A 138 19.10 5.56 1.90
CA PRO A 138 18.39 4.58 2.72
C PRO A 138 16.92 4.96 2.99
N GLU A 139 16.66 6.25 3.21
CA GLU A 139 15.33 6.80 3.49
C GLU A 139 14.40 6.64 2.28
N GLU A 140 14.90 6.84 1.06
CA GLU A 140 14.13 6.64 -0.17
C GLU A 140 13.77 5.16 -0.35
N PHE A 141 14.70 4.26 -0.07
CA PHE A 141 14.44 2.81 -0.16
C PHE A 141 13.38 2.37 0.85
N ASP A 142 13.46 2.87 2.08
CA ASP A 142 12.49 2.57 3.13
C ASP A 142 11.11 3.13 2.80
N MET A 143 11.04 4.38 2.34
CA MET A 143 9.79 4.99 1.91
C MET A 143 9.16 4.22 0.74
N ARG A 144 9.97 3.85 -0.26
CA ARG A 144 9.55 3.01 -1.39
C ARG A 144 8.98 1.68 -0.90
N ASN A 145 9.67 0.99 0.02
CA ASN A 145 9.21 -0.30 0.55
C ASN A 145 7.90 -0.16 1.33
N LYS A 146 7.74 0.88 2.15
CA LYS A 146 6.49 1.17 2.87
C LYS A 146 5.33 1.40 1.90
N LEU A 147 5.55 2.18 0.84
CA LEU A 147 4.54 2.43 -0.19
C LEU A 147 4.21 1.18 -0.99
N LEU A 148 5.19 0.35 -1.35
CA LEU A 148 4.95 -0.93 -2.03
C LEU A 148 4.20 -1.92 -1.16
N ALA A 149 4.44 -1.94 0.15
CA ALA A 149 3.65 -2.75 1.09
C ALA A 149 2.16 -2.35 1.08
N ILE A 150 1.88 -1.05 1.09
CA ILE A 150 0.52 -0.52 0.96
C ILE A 150 -0.07 -0.92 -0.39
N LEU A 151 0.66 -0.67 -1.48
CA LEU A 151 0.20 -0.93 -2.84
C LEU A 151 -0.12 -2.42 -3.06
N ALA A 152 0.76 -3.32 -2.60
CA ALA A 152 0.56 -4.76 -2.70
C ALA A 152 -0.74 -5.20 -2.02
N ARG A 153 -1.01 -4.74 -0.78
CA ARG A 153 -2.27 -5.05 -0.07
C ARG A 153 -3.49 -4.62 -0.87
N VAL A 154 -3.50 -3.39 -1.39
CA VAL A 154 -4.66 -2.87 -2.11
C VAL A 154 -4.87 -3.59 -3.45
N VAL A 155 -3.79 -3.94 -4.16
CA VAL A 155 -3.87 -4.73 -5.41
C VAL A 155 -4.31 -6.17 -5.13
N ASP A 156 -3.80 -6.80 -4.07
CA ASP A 156 -4.17 -8.17 -3.72
C ASP A 156 -5.64 -8.23 -3.28
N GLU A 157 -6.14 -7.24 -2.53
CA GLU A 157 -7.58 -7.13 -2.22
C GLU A 157 -8.47 -6.96 -3.46
N GLN A 158 -8.00 -6.26 -4.49
CA GLN A 158 -8.70 -6.16 -5.77
C GLN A 158 -8.78 -7.50 -6.50
N THR A 159 -7.70 -8.27 -6.48
CA THR A 159 -7.60 -9.55 -7.21
C THR A 159 -8.33 -10.68 -6.50
N LEU A 160 -8.38 -10.67 -5.17
CA LEU A 160 -9.02 -11.68 -4.34
C LEU A 160 -10.56 -11.54 -4.32
N ASN A 161 -11.09 -10.32 -4.41
CA ASN A 161 -12.54 -10.07 -4.29
C ASN A 161 -13.26 -10.16 -5.65
N LYS A 162 -13.48 -11.38 -6.16
CA LYS A 162 -14.45 -11.65 -7.22
C LYS A 162 -15.88 -11.71 -6.64
N GLY A 163 -16.54 -10.57 -6.42
CA GLY A 163 -17.94 -10.55 -5.95
C GLY A 163 -18.52 -9.16 -5.64
N ALA A 164 -19.83 -9.06 -5.42
CA ALA A 164 -20.58 -7.81 -5.20
C ALA A 164 -20.11 -6.96 -3.99
N LEU A 165 -19.32 -7.53 -3.07
CA LEU A 165 -18.73 -6.82 -1.93
C LEU A 165 -17.40 -6.10 -2.27
N ARG A 166 -16.96 -6.17 -3.53
CA ARG A 166 -15.68 -5.64 -4.04
C ARG A 166 -15.50 -4.16 -3.74
N GLU A 167 -16.52 -3.33 -3.97
CA GLU A 167 -16.36 -1.88 -3.93
C GLU A 167 -16.13 -1.34 -2.51
N LYS A 168 -16.89 -1.80 -1.52
CA LYS A 168 -16.75 -1.32 -0.13
C LYS A 168 -15.41 -1.69 0.49
N ARG A 169 -14.90 -2.91 0.25
CA ARG A 169 -13.61 -3.36 0.80
C ARG A 169 -12.45 -2.63 0.15
N VAL A 170 -12.48 -2.54 -1.18
CA VAL A 170 -11.51 -1.75 -1.94
C VAL A 170 -11.49 -0.30 -1.48
N GLN A 171 -12.66 0.33 -1.30
CA GLN A 171 -12.74 1.71 -0.82
C GLN A 171 -12.18 1.84 0.61
N SER A 172 -12.46 0.87 1.48
CA SER A 172 -11.88 0.81 2.83
C SER A 172 -10.35 0.68 2.79
N ALA A 173 -9.81 -0.26 1.99
CA ALA A 173 -8.37 -0.44 1.83
C ALA A 173 -7.70 0.79 1.19
N LEU A 174 -8.35 1.44 0.22
CA LEU A 174 -7.90 2.70 -0.35
C LEU A 174 -7.91 3.82 0.70
N GLN A 175 -8.95 3.91 1.53
CA GLN A 175 -9.03 4.91 2.59
C GLN A 175 -7.92 4.71 3.64
N VAL A 176 -7.63 3.45 4.01
CA VAL A 176 -6.50 3.11 4.88
C VAL A 176 -5.18 3.48 4.20
N ALA A 177 -5.02 3.16 2.92
CA ALA A 177 -3.81 3.49 2.15
C ALA A 177 -3.57 5.00 2.07
N LEU A 178 -4.62 5.81 1.84
CA LEU A 178 -4.54 7.27 1.82
C LEU A 178 -4.20 7.84 3.20
N ARG A 179 -4.73 7.25 4.28
CA ARG A 179 -4.37 7.64 5.64
C ARG A 179 -2.90 7.34 5.94
N SER A 180 -2.45 6.11 5.66
CA SER A 180 -1.04 5.74 5.84
C SER A 180 -0.09 6.58 4.97
N LEU A 181 -0.53 6.98 3.78
CA LEU A 181 0.23 7.90 2.93
C LEU A 181 0.32 9.30 3.53
N ALA A 182 -0.77 9.82 4.13
CA ALA A 182 -0.77 11.10 4.83
C ALA A 182 0.12 11.08 6.09
N GLU A 183 0.15 9.98 6.84
CA GLU A 183 1.06 9.80 7.98
C GLU A 183 2.53 9.86 7.54
N LEU A 184 2.87 9.21 6.43
CA LEU A 184 4.23 9.25 5.85
C LEU A 184 4.59 10.64 5.28
N GLU A 185 3.61 11.44 4.88
CA GLU A 185 3.79 12.83 4.45
C GLU A 185 4.03 13.78 5.63
N GLY A 186 3.32 13.57 6.74
CA GLY A 186 3.40 14.43 7.93
C GLY A 186 4.70 14.32 8.71
N THR A 187 5.37 13.15 8.70
CA THR A 187 6.61 12.97 9.48
C THR A 187 7.83 13.68 8.87
N SER A 188 7.80 14.05 7.58
CA SER A 188 8.94 14.74 6.94
C SER A 188 8.93 16.28 7.13
N GLY A 189 7.89 16.85 7.73
CA GLY A 189 7.76 18.29 7.95
C GLY A 189 7.93 18.69 9.41
N LEU A 190 9.07 19.32 9.72
CA LEU A 190 9.25 20.24 10.85
C LEU A 190 8.99 19.69 12.27
N VAL A 191 10.07 19.28 12.93
CA VAL A 191 10.30 19.73 14.31
C VAL A 191 10.66 21.21 14.22
N VAL A 192 9.66 22.09 14.20
CA VAL A 192 9.86 23.50 14.57
C VAL A 192 9.68 23.59 16.08
N PRO A 193 10.70 24.05 16.83
CA PRO A 193 10.53 24.28 18.25
C PRO A 193 9.46 25.36 18.47
N PRO A 194 8.58 25.20 19.46
CA PRO A 194 7.51 26.15 19.72
C PRO A 194 8.10 27.52 20.09
N PRO A 195 7.67 28.63 19.45
CA PRO A 195 8.00 29.95 19.95
C PRO A 195 7.29 30.17 21.29
N ALA A 196 8.05 30.70 22.24
CA ALA A 196 7.64 30.97 23.61
C ALA A 196 6.42 31.91 23.70
N ILE A 197 5.46 31.48 24.52
CA ILE A 197 4.64 32.23 25.48
C ILE A 197 4.48 33.74 25.17
N THR A 198 3.28 34.11 24.69
CA THR A 198 2.71 35.44 24.91
C THR A 198 1.31 35.30 25.53
N PRO A 199 0.98 36.04 26.60
CA PRO A 199 -0.29 35.93 27.32
C PRO A 199 -1.45 36.70 26.63
N PRO A 200 -2.72 36.31 26.85
CA PRO A 200 -3.88 36.95 26.24
C PRO A 200 -4.38 38.16 27.05
N PRO A 201 -4.98 39.20 26.41
CA PRO A 201 -5.69 40.26 27.11
C PRO A 201 -7.15 39.87 27.47
N PRO A 202 -7.76 40.50 28.50
CA PRO A 202 -9.06 40.12 29.01
C PRO A 202 -10.24 40.85 28.34
N SER A 203 -11.35 40.11 28.21
CA SER A 203 -12.75 40.50 28.37
C SER A 203 -13.32 41.72 27.61
N ALA A 204 -14.23 41.46 26.68
CA ALA A 204 -15.41 42.32 26.43
C ALA A 204 -16.63 41.47 26.04
N THR A 205 -17.79 41.97 26.46
CA THR A 205 -19.11 41.38 26.71
C THR A 205 -19.95 40.95 25.48
N PRO A 206 -21.06 40.19 25.69
CA PRO A 206 -21.92 39.63 24.64
C PRO A 206 -23.18 40.48 24.35
N PRO A 207 -23.84 40.27 23.21
CA PRO A 207 -25.29 40.46 23.08
C PRO A 207 -25.98 39.14 22.65
N SER A 208 -26.89 38.62 23.48
CA SER A 208 -28.35 38.78 23.38
C SER A 208 -29.03 38.07 22.18
N ALA A 209 -29.62 36.92 22.52
CA ALA A 209 -30.97 36.44 22.18
C ALA A 209 -31.50 36.54 20.73
N GLN A 210 -31.70 35.37 20.09
CA GLN A 210 -32.84 35.04 19.22
C GLN A 210 -33.10 33.52 19.34
N LEU A 211 -34.03 33.06 20.19
CA LEU A 211 -35.43 32.73 19.88
C LEU A 211 -35.65 31.84 18.62
N MET A 212 -36.22 30.66 18.89
CA MET A 212 -36.63 29.57 17.98
C MET A 212 -37.59 30.05 16.85
N PRO A 213 -37.80 29.27 15.77
CA PRO A 213 -38.91 28.29 15.81
C PRO A 213 -38.72 26.99 14.99
N ILE A 214 -39.20 25.89 15.59
CA ILE A 214 -40.17 24.91 15.05
C ILE A 214 -39.78 24.16 13.75
N ALA A 215 -39.62 22.84 13.92
CA ALA A 215 -39.58 21.82 12.88
C ALA A 215 -40.90 21.68 12.09
N PRO A 216 -40.84 21.17 10.86
CA PRO A 216 -41.90 20.32 10.33
C PRO A 216 -41.46 18.87 10.09
N ALA A 217 -42.37 17.97 10.47
CA ALA A 217 -42.35 16.53 10.37
C ALA A 217 -42.38 16.01 8.90
N PRO A 218 -42.13 14.71 8.66
CA PRO A 218 -41.93 14.15 7.32
C PRO A 218 -43.25 13.94 6.56
N VAL A 219 -43.24 14.29 5.27
CA VAL A 219 -44.32 13.97 4.33
C VAL A 219 -44.11 12.56 3.81
N SER A 220 -45.00 11.66 4.19
CA SER A 220 -45.21 10.35 3.59
C SER A 220 -45.66 10.50 2.13
N ALA A 221 -44.91 9.91 1.20
CA ALA A 221 -45.34 9.72 -0.18
C ALA A 221 -45.54 8.22 -0.47
N PRO A 222 -46.60 7.85 -1.21
CA PRO A 222 -47.05 6.48 -1.35
C PRO A 222 -46.22 5.65 -2.32
N SER A 223 -46.10 4.37 -1.98
CA SER A 223 -45.59 3.26 -2.79
C SER A 223 -46.40 3.05 -4.08
N PRO A 224 -45.75 2.89 -5.24
CA PRO A 224 -46.40 2.28 -6.40
C PRO A 224 -46.21 0.76 -6.40
N VAL A 225 -47.34 0.13 -6.71
CA VAL A 225 -47.66 -1.28 -6.82
C VAL A 225 -46.78 -2.03 -7.83
N VAL A 226 -46.48 -3.27 -7.44
CA VAL A 226 -45.83 -4.34 -8.21
C VAL A 226 -46.67 -4.71 -9.44
N PRO A 227 -46.05 -4.95 -10.61
CA PRO A 227 -46.55 -6.00 -11.48
C PRO A 227 -45.49 -7.10 -11.64
N SER A 228 -45.87 -8.30 -11.18
CA SER A 228 -45.24 -9.57 -11.49
C SER A 228 -44.98 -9.69 -12.98
N ARG A 229 -43.74 -9.95 -13.37
CA ARG A 229 -43.44 -10.44 -14.72
C ARG A 229 -42.49 -11.64 -14.62
N ALA A 230 -42.99 -12.72 -15.19
CA ALA A 230 -42.43 -14.05 -15.22
C ALA A 230 -41.00 -14.11 -15.79
N SER A 231 -40.28 -15.11 -15.31
CA SER A 231 -39.08 -15.74 -15.87
C SER A 231 -39.12 -15.87 -17.40
N PRO A 232 -37.94 -15.84 -18.05
CA PRO A 232 -37.32 -17.13 -18.32
C PRO A 232 -35.80 -17.17 -18.09
N SER A 233 -35.38 -18.35 -17.63
CA SER A 233 -34.02 -18.88 -17.65
C SER A 233 -33.44 -18.85 -19.08
N PRO A 234 -32.14 -18.58 -19.22
CA PRO A 234 -31.32 -19.62 -19.83
C PRO A 234 -29.99 -19.85 -19.11
N SER A 235 -29.73 -21.13 -18.86
CA SER A 235 -28.44 -21.70 -18.45
C SER A 235 -27.29 -21.27 -19.36
N PRO A 236 -26.12 -20.91 -18.80
CA PRO A 236 -24.86 -21.03 -19.53
C PRO A 236 -24.17 -22.35 -19.15
N VAL A 237 -23.97 -23.16 -20.19
CA VAL A 237 -23.15 -24.36 -20.24
C VAL A 237 -21.77 -24.10 -19.61
N ALA A 238 -21.38 -24.92 -18.64
CA ALA A 238 -20.04 -24.93 -18.08
C ALA A 238 -19.06 -25.47 -19.13
N GLN A 239 -18.21 -24.59 -19.68
CA GLN A 239 -17.03 -25.01 -20.43
C GLN A 239 -15.95 -25.45 -19.43
N SER A 240 -15.80 -26.76 -19.30
CA SER A 240 -14.64 -27.39 -18.66
C SER A 240 -13.38 -27.06 -19.48
N LEU A 241 -12.55 -26.16 -18.96
CA LEU A 241 -11.17 -25.99 -19.40
C LEU A 241 -10.28 -26.91 -18.56
N THR A 242 -10.04 -28.10 -19.08
CA THR A 242 -8.97 -29.01 -18.63
C THR A 242 -7.62 -28.41 -19.04
N VAL A 243 -6.95 -27.77 -18.09
CA VAL A 243 -5.52 -27.44 -18.23
C VAL A 243 -4.74 -28.72 -17.93
N GLN A 244 -4.24 -29.38 -18.98
CA GLN A 244 -3.18 -30.38 -18.87
C GLN A 244 -1.90 -29.68 -18.42
N HIS A 245 -1.52 -29.83 -17.15
CA HIS A 245 -0.15 -29.59 -16.73
C HIS A 245 0.65 -30.90 -16.88
N HIS A 246 1.34 -30.99 -18.01
CA HIS A 246 2.37 -32.00 -18.29
C HIS A 246 3.55 -31.79 -17.33
N VAL A 247 3.71 -32.71 -16.37
CA VAL A 247 4.92 -32.79 -15.54
C VAL A 247 5.96 -33.57 -16.33
N GLN A 248 6.87 -32.86 -16.99
CA GLN A 248 8.06 -33.47 -17.58
C GLN A 248 9.26 -33.22 -16.66
N GLN A 249 9.53 -34.20 -15.81
CA GLN A 249 10.88 -34.42 -15.30
C GLN A 249 11.75 -34.90 -16.46
N ASN A 250 12.84 -34.19 -16.77
CA ASN A 250 14.11 -34.88 -17.00
C ASN A 250 15.29 -33.91 -16.94
N GLY A 251 16.39 -34.40 -16.38
CA GLY A 251 17.57 -33.61 -16.07
C GLY A 251 18.59 -33.48 -17.20
N SER A 252 19.56 -32.63 -16.88
CA SER A 252 20.94 -32.61 -17.36
C SER A 252 21.24 -32.13 -18.79
N ASN A 253 22.28 -31.28 -18.80
CA ASN A 253 23.29 -31.10 -19.84
C ASN A 253 23.08 -30.04 -20.94
N LYS A 254 23.88 -28.98 -20.74
CA LYS A 254 24.82 -28.36 -21.69
C LYS A 254 24.23 -27.69 -22.94
N ARG A 255 24.23 -26.36 -22.84
CA ARG A 255 24.46 -25.35 -23.88
C ARG A 255 25.21 -25.87 -25.12
N PRO A 256 24.63 -25.70 -26.32
CA PRO A 256 25.43 -25.47 -27.52
C PRO A 256 25.22 -24.06 -28.09
N LEU A 257 26.32 -23.55 -28.66
CA LEU A 257 26.47 -22.25 -29.29
C LEU A 257 25.66 -22.10 -30.60
N ARG A 258 25.42 -20.83 -30.93
CA ARG A 258 24.85 -20.27 -32.16
C ARG A 258 25.40 -20.89 -33.45
N SER A 259 24.52 -21.02 -34.44
CA SER A 259 24.81 -20.76 -35.85
C SER A 259 23.54 -20.26 -36.57
N PRO A 260 23.64 -19.33 -37.53
CA PRO A 260 22.51 -18.79 -38.28
C PRO A 260 22.30 -19.55 -39.59
N THR A 261 21.09 -20.03 -39.86
CA THR A 261 20.73 -20.64 -41.15
C THR A 261 19.52 -19.94 -41.75
N VAL A 262 19.68 -19.61 -43.03
CA VAL A 262 18.82 -18.86 -43.96
C VAL A 262 17.46 -19.54 -44.18
N PRO A 263 16.35 -18.81 -44.43
CA PRO A 263 15.06 -19.41 -44.74
C PRO A 263 14.96 -19.83 -46.21
N ILE A 264 14.59 -21.09 -46.44
CA ILE A 264 14.06 -21.59 -47.72
C ILE A 264 12.58 -21.89 -47.52
N ALA A 265 11.79 -21.40 -48.47
CA ALA A 265 10.34 -21.47 -48.51
C ALA A 265 9.80 -22.85 -48.95
N ALA A 266 8.49 -23.04 -48.69
CA ALA A 266 7.53 -24.00 -49.27
C ALA A 266 7.27 -25.30 -48.45
N PRO A 267 6.18 -26.04 -48.75
CA PRO A 267 4.78 -25.61 -48.73
C PRO A 267 3.85 -26.57 -47.93
N VAL A 268 2.65 -26.08 -47.63
CA VAL A 268 1.39 -26.73 -47.23
C VAL A 268 1.35 -28.27 -47.23
N GLN A 269 1.12 -28.87 -46.06
CA GLN A 269 0.42 -30.16 -45.94
C GLN A 269 -0.62 -30.14 -44.82
N GLU A 270 -1.85 -30.40 -45.25
CA GLU A 270 -3.09 -30.44 -44.49
C GLU A 270 -3.23 -31.84 -43.86
N THR A 271 -2.87 -31.96 -42.58
CA THR A 271 -2.98 -33.23 -41.84
C THR A 271 -4.34 -33.37 -41.16
N LYS A 272 -5.07 -34.39 -41.61
CA LYS A 272 -6.31 -34.92 -41.06
C LYS A 272 -6.26 -35.04 -39.53
N ARG A 273 -7.26 -34.45 -38.87
CA ARG A 273 -7.51 -34.61 -37.42
C ARG A 273 -7.86 -36.09 -37.12
N PRO A 274 -7.15 -36.76 -36.22
CA PRO A 274 -7.54 -38.08 -35.74
C PRO A 274 -8.77 -37.94 -34.83
N ARG A 275 -9.81 -38.70 -35.17
CA ARG A 275 -11.04 -38.91 -34.41
C ARG A 275 -10.65 -39.49 -33.04
N VAL A 276 -10.86 -38.71 -31.98
CA VAL A 276 -10.58 -39.12 -30.60
C VAL A 276 -11.53 -40.26 -30.23
N GLU A 277 -11.01 -41.47 -30.15
CA GLU A 277 -11.71 -42.61 -29.58
C GLU A 277 -11.91 -42.38 -28.08
N ASN A 278 -13.14 -42.64 -27.65
CA ASN A 278 -13.65 -42.43 -26.31
C ASN A 278 -13.09 -43.53 -25.40
N VAL A 279 -11.90 -43.29 -24.84
CA VAL A 279 -11.26 -44.22 -23.89
C VAL A 279 -12.08 -44.24 -22.60
N ALA A 280 -12.71 -45.38 -22.32
CA ALA A 280 -13.38 -45.65 -21.07
C ALA A 280 -12.39 -45.46 -19.91
N VAL A 281 -12.59 -44.42 -19.11
CA VAL A 281 -11.80 -44.17 -17.91
C VAL A 281 -12.08 -45.32 -16.93
N PRO A 282 -11.05 -46.01 -16.41
CA PRO A 282 -11.23 -47.10 -15.44
C PRO A 282 -12.00 -46.60 -14.21
N VAL A 283 -13.00 -47.36 -13.77
CA VAL A 283 -13.90 -47.01 -12.65
C VAL A 283 -13.12 -46.64 -11.38
N ASP A 284 -11.97 -47.27 -11.14
CA ASP A 284 -11.10 -46.99 -10.00
C ASP A 284 -10.50 -45.58 -10.03
N THR A 285 -10.28 -45.01 -11.23
CA THR A 285 -9.80 -43.64 -11.37
C THR A 285 -10.91 -42.64 -11.05
N ALA A 286 -12.17 -42.96 -11.36
CA ALA A 286 -13.32 -42.11 -11.03
C ALA A 286 -13.54 -42.02 -9.52
N LEU A 287 -13.42 -43.14 -8.79
CA LEU A 287 -13.53 -43.17 -7.33
C LEU A 287 -12.42 -42.36 -6.65
N ASN A 288 -11.17 -42.45 -7.14
CA ASN A 288 -10.05 -41.68 -6.59
C ASN A 288 -10.25 -40.16 -6.79
N ILE A 289 -10.78 -39.75 -7.94
CA ILE A 289 -11.11 -38.35 -8.21
C ILE A 289 -12.21 -37.86 -7.26
N GLU A 290 -13.23 -38.70 -7.01
CA GLU A 290 -14.32 -38.38 -6.09
C GLU A 290 -13.83 -38.26 -4.64
N GLU A 291 -13.00 -39.19 -4.17
CA GLU A 291 -12.37 -39.13 -2.83
C GLU A 291 -11.53 -37.86 -2.68
N ARG A 292 -10.73 -37.50 -3.69
CA ARG A 292 -9.94 -36.28 -3.68
C ARG A 292 -10.82 -35.03 -3.63
N LYS A 293 -11.94 -35.03 -4.35
CA LYS A 293 -12.92 -33.94 -4.33
C LYS A 293 -13.56 -33.81 -2.95
N LEU A 294 -13.90 -34.93 -2.30
CA LEU A 294 -14.45 -34.94 -0.94
C LEU A 294 -13.47 -34.32 0.06
N ARG A 295 -12.19 -34.71 0.03
CA ARG A 295 -11.15 -34.12 0.89
C ARG A 295 -10.97 -32.61 0.69
N LEU A 296 -11.12 -32.12 -0.55
CA LEU A 296 -11.04 -30.69 -0.83
C LEU A 296 -12.25 -29.93 -0.28
N GLU A 297 -13.44 -30.53 -0.36
CA GLU A 297 -14.65 -29.95 0.20
C GLU A 297 -14.59 -29.95 1.75
N GLU A 298 -14.14 -31.04 2.37
CA GLU A 298 -13.89 -31.10 3.81
C GLU A 298 -12.93 -30.00 4.27
N ARG A 299 -11.83 -29.78 3.53
CA ARG A 299 -10.88 -28.70 3.84
C ARG A 299 -11.51 -27.32 3.68
N ARG A 300 -12.42 -27.15 2.71
CA ARG A 300 -13.14 -25.90 2.51
C ARG A 300 -14.11 -25.62 3.66
N VAL A 301 -14.86 -26.64 4.09
CA VAL A 301 -15.76 -26.56 5.25
C VAL A 301 -14.99 -26.24 6.51
N ALA A 302 -13.84 -26.88 6.77
CA ALA A 302 -13.01 -26.60 7.93
C ALA A 302 -12.53 -25.15 7.99
N LEU A 303 -12.12 -24.57 6.86
CA LEU A 303 -11.73 -23.16 6.80
C LEU A 303 -12.91 -22.20 7.02
N GLU A 304 -14.11 -22.60 6.57
CA GLU A 304 -15.33 -21.82 6.80
C GLU A 304 -15.77 -21.89 8.27
N GLU A 305 -15.65 -23.05 8.91
CA GLU A 305 -15.87 -23.24 10.35
C GLU A 305 -14.90 -22.42 11.19
N GLU A 306 -13.60 -22.42 10.85
CA GLU A 306 -12.58 -21.62 11.54
C GLU A 306 -12.88 -20.12 11.41
N ARG A 307 -13.30 -19.68 10.22
CA ARG A 307 -13.72 -18.29 9.99
C ARG A 307 -14.94 -17.91 10.83
N LEU A 308 -15.95 -18.79 10.91
CA LEU A 308 -17.14 -18.58 11.73
C LEU A 308 -16.81 -18.55 13.23
N ALA A 309 -15.88 -19.39 13.68
CA ALA A 309 -15.40 -19.39 15.05
C ALA A 309 -14.70 -18.06 15.41
N TRP A 310 -13.84 -17.56 14.51
CA TRP A 310 -13.19 -16.26 14.67
C TRP A 310 -14.20 -15.10 14.70
N GLU A 311 -15.20 -15.13 13.81
CA GLU A 311 -16.27 -14.13 13.78
C GLU A 311 -17.12 -14.15 15.07
N LYS A 312 -17.44 -15.33 15.58
CA LYS A 312 -18.14 -15.51 16.86
C LYS A 312 -17.33 -14.99 18.05
N GLN A 313 -16.02 -15.27 18.09
CA GLN A 313 -15.13 -14.76 19.14
C GLN A 313 -15.07 -13.23 19.10
N LYS A 314 -14.93 -12.64 17.91
CA LYS A 314 -14.94 -11.19 17.74
C LYS A 314 -16.26 -10.57 18.21
N ALA A 315 -17.39 -11.14 17.83
CA ALA A 315 -18.71 -10.67 18.28
C ALA A 315 -18.86 -10.76 19.80
N GLN A 316 -18.30 -11.80 20.43
CA GLN A 316 -18.29 -11.95 21.88
C GLN A 316 -17.41 -10.88 22.56
N GLN A 317 -16.25 -10.55 21.98
CA GLN A 317 -15.39 -9.49 22.48
C GLN A 317 -16.09 -8.12 22.37
N ASP A 318 -16.67 -7.80 21.22
CA ASP A 318 -17.43 -6.56 21.01
C ASP A 318 -18.59 -6.44 22.01
N GLY A 319 -19.26 -7.56 22.33
CA GLY A 319 -20.30 -7.62 23.36
C GLY A 319 -19.77 -7.30 24.77
N LYS A 320 -18.60 -7.85 25.14
CA LYS A 320 -17.93 -7.56 26.41
C LYS A 320 -17.50 -6.09 26.52
N GLU A 321 -16.94 -5.53 25.45
CA GLU A 321 -16.54 -4.11 25.40
C GLU A 321 -17.75 -3.19 25.55
N ARG A 322 -18.85 -3.48 24.86
CA ARG A 322 -20.12 -2.73 25.03
C ARG A 322 -20.65 -2.83 26.45
N GLN A 323 -20.60 -4.02 27.06
CA GLN A 323 -21.05 -4.20 28.44
C GLN A 323 -20.19 -3.40 29.42
N ALA A 324 -18.86 -3.42 29.25
CA ALA A 324 -17.95 -2.63 30.06
C ALA A 324 -18.23 -1.12 29.97
N LEU A 325 -18.53 -0.60 28.77
CA LEU A 325 -18.92 0.80 28.59
C LEU A 325 -20.23 1.14 29.32
N LEU A 326 -21.23 0.25 29.27
CA LEU A 326 -22.48 0.43 30.00
C LEU A 326 -22.27 0.42 31.52
N ASP A 327 -21.38 -0.43 32.03
CA ASP A 327 -21.07 -0.50 33.46
C ASP A 327 -20.34 0.77 33.94
N VAL A 328 -19.44 1.33 33.12
CA VAL A 328 -18.82 2.65 33.41
C VAL A 328 -19.86 3.76 33.46
N LEU A 329 -20.78 3.81 32.50
CA LEU A 329 -21.86 4.80 32.49
C LEU A 329 -22.79 4.64 33.71
N ARG A 330 -23.09 3.39 34.11
CA ARG A 330 -23.86 3.11 35.32
C ARG A 330 -23.13 3.59 36.58
N ALA A 331 -21.82 3.34 36.69
CA ALA A 331 -21.02 3.78 37.82
C ALA A 331 -20.95 5.31 37.91
N GLN A 332 -20.77 6.00 36.77
CA GLN A 332 -20.82 7.46 36.70
C GLN A 332 -22.19 8.00 37.13
N GLY A 333 -23.28 7.38 36.66
CA GLY A 333 -24.63 7.73 37.08
C GLY A 333 -24.84 7.59 38.59
N SER A 334 -24.34 6.50 39.19
CA SER A 334 -24.40 6.27 40.64
C SER A 334 -23.67 7.36 41.42
N LEU A 335 -22.45 7.72 41.01
CA LEU A 335 -21.66 8.77 41.66
C LEU A 335 -22.37 10.14 41.62
N VAL A 336 -22.96 10.49 40.47
CA VAL A 336 -23.73 11.74 40.34
C VAL A 336 -24.95 11.74 41.27
N THR A 337 -25.66 10.62 41.38
CA THR A 337 -26.81 10.53 42.29
C THR A 337 -26.41 10.63 43.76
N GLU A 338 -25.26 10.07 44.14
CA GLU A 338 -24.72 10.15 45.50
C GLU A 338 -24.28 11.57 45.86
N LEU A 339 -23.58 12.26 44.95
CA LEU A 339 -23.23 13.69 45.12
C LEU A 339 -24.47 14.57 45.28
N LEU A 340 -25.52 14.34 44.48
CA LEU A 340 -26.79 15.07 44.60
C LEU A 340 -27.49 14.77 45.94
N ALA A 341 -27.41 13.54 46.44
CA ALA A 341 -27.95 13.17 47.75
C ALA A 341 -27.19 13.87 48.88
N HIS A 342 -25.86 13.90 48.84
CA HIS A 342 -25.04 14.62 49.81
C HIS A 342 -25.32 16.13 49.83
N LEU A 343 -25.47 16.75 48.66
CA LEU A 343 -25.82 18.17 48.56
C LEU A 343 -27.20 18.48 49.18
N ARG A 344 -28.18 17.57 49.00
CA ARG A 344 -29.51 17.72 49.62
C ARG A 344 -29.44 17.55 51.14
N SER A 345 -28.74 16.54 51.64
CA SER A 345 -28.60 16.29 53.08
C SER A 345 -27.81 17.39 53.80
N SER A 346 -26.74 17.91 53.18
CA SER A 346 -25.94 19.01 53.74
C SER A 346 -26.76 20.29 53.92
N LYS A 347 -27.68 20.60 53.00
CA LYS A 347 -28.55 21.78 53.08
C LYS A 347 -29.56 21.69 54.23
N VAL A 348 -29.98 20.48 54.63
CA VAL A 348 -30.92 20.29 55.75
C VAL A 348 -30.25 20.54 57.10
N VAL A 349 -28.99 20.14 57.26
CA VAL A 349 -28.25 20.31 58.54
C VAL A 349 -27.98 21.78 58.87
N MET A 350 -27.84 22.65 57.86
CA MET A 350 -27.61 24.09 58.08
C MET A 350 -28.84 24.85 58.59
N ASN A 351 -30.05 24.30 58.42
CA ASN A 351 -31.29 24.98 58.83
C ASN A 351 -31.71 24.70 60.29
N THR A 352 -31.07 23.77 61.00
CA THR A 352 -31.48 23.36 62.36
C THR A 352 -30.71 24.03 63.49
N HIS A 353 -29.84 25.01 63.21
CA HIS A 353 -29.09 25.77 64.24
C HIS A 353 -29.53 27.24 64.37
N GLY A 354 -30.69 27.61 63.83
CA GLY A 354 -31.18 28.99 63.81
C GLY A 354 -32.50 29.25 64.54
N ILE A 355 -32.94 28.37 65.45
CA ILE A 355 -34.15 28.59 66.26
C ILE A 355 -33.78 28.67 67.74
#